data_AF-A0A6G6YW19-F1
#
_entry.id   AF-A0A6G6YW19-F1
#
_cell.length_a   1.000
_cell.length_b   1.000
_cell.length_c   1.000
_cell.angle_alpha   90.00
_cell.angle_beta   90.00
_cell.angle_gamma   90.00
#
_symmetry.space_group_name_H-M   'P 1'
#
loop_
_entity.id
_entity.type
_entity.pdbx_description
1 polymer ?
#
loop_
_entity_poly.entity_id
_entity_poly.type
_entity_poly.pdbx_seq_one_letter_code
_entity_poly.pdbx_strand_id
1 'polypeptide(L)'
;MSSLTDKRDRAERQEDERARLDEINTAFAEAAREDAGRFESIDGDTSTGNTDTHAIRAAGRLSDARKVFADRGWKALPCNTRGRRILRWGADHAWLANPNNPKRGVRNWCRKWARLKPAELDQLIVDTEVRFKRGACRWSDDESAVTLEITVTDRTRLGLRFIGACNDLSYEIRLGIRREKNAACQRRRRAEKSTGRPRGRPALNLSPEEKKARSNAKAAERMRNMRALRKNASPAIDSIKSSDAIKRNISRPILVQSIASISVTDLDGIDFSVFGIISMQVMSGTRIVREWRAG
;
A
#
# COMPACT_ATOMS: atom_id res chain seq x y z
N MET A 1 -14.69 23.13 67.51
CA MET A 1 -15.26 24.11 66.56
C MET A 1 -14.47 24.21 65.24
N SER A 2 -13.76 23.15 64.80
CA SER A 2 -12.86 23.20 63.62
C SER A 2 -13.44 22.54 62.35
N SER A 3 -14.75 22.28 62.26
CA SER A 3 -15.33 21.44 61.18
C SER A 3 -16.15 22.19 60.13
N LEU A 4 -16.39 23.50 60.31
CA LEU A 4 -17.19 24.32 59.39
C LEU A 4 -16.32 25.16 58.43
N THR A 5 -15.13 25.59 58.85
CA THR A 5 -14.17 26.30 58.00
C THR A 5 -13.58 25.38 56.93
N ASP A 6 -13.13 24.17 57.32
CA ASP A 6 -12.57 23.18 56.39
C ASP A 6 -13.56 22.72 55.30
N LYS A 7 -14.87 22.77 55.59
CA LYS A 7 -15.90 22.43 54.60
C LYS A 7 -16.13 23.54 53.58
N ARG A 8 -16.01 24.80 53.99
CA ARG A 8 -16.09 25.95 53.07
C ARG A 8 -14.88 25.98 52.15
N ASP A 9 -13.68 25.81 52.70
CA ASP A 9 -12.45 25.84 51.92
C ASP A 9 -12.34 24.68 50.91
N ARG A 10 -13.03 23.55 51.16
CA ARG A 10 -13.13 22.44 50.20
C ARG A 10 -14.17 22.70 49.12
N ALA A 11 -15.29 23.35 49.46
CA ALA A 11 -16.30 23.71 48.48
C ALA A 11 -15.77 24.77 47.49
N GLU A 12 -15.06 25.77 48.01
CA GLU A 12 -14.43 26.83 47.21
C GLU A 12 -13.37 26.26 46.25
N ARG A 13 -12.52 25.34 46.73
CA ARG A 13 -11.57 24.61 45.87
C ARG A 13 -12.24 23.77 44.79
N GLN A 14 -13.40 23.18 45.06
CA GLN A 14 -14.14 22.41 44.07
C GLN A 14 -14.81 23.29 43.01
N GLU A 15 -15.26 24.50 43.39
CA GLU A 15 -15.79 25.47 42.44
C GLU A 15 -14.70 26.04 41.54
N ASP A 16 -13.53 26.37 42.09
CA ASP A 16 -12.36 26.81 41.32
C ASP A 16 -11.86 25.73 40.33
N GLU A 17 -11.87 24.47 40.75
CA GLU A 17 -11.47 23.35 39.89
C GLU A 17 -12.47 23.13 38.74
N ARG A 18 -13.78 23.30 39.01
CA ARG A 18 -14.82 23.26 37.97
C ARG A 18 -14.67 24.41 36.99
N ALA A 19 -14.43 25.63 37.47
CA ALA A 19 -14.21 26.80 36.63
C ALA A 19 -13.00 26.62 35.70
N ARG A 20 -11.89 26.06 36.22
CA ARG A 20 -10.72 25.72 35.40
C ARG A 20 -11.02 24.68 34.32
N LEU A 21 -11.80 23.66 34.64
CA LEU A 21 -12.16 22.63 33.67
C LEU A 21 -13.06 23.18 32.56
N ASP A 22 -13.99 24.07 32.88
CA ASP A 22 -14.84 24.75 31.90
C ASP A 22 -14.03 25.69 31.00
N GLU A 23 -13.03 26.38 31.55
CA GLU A 23 -12.10 27.22 30.77
C GLU A 23 -11.26 26.39 29.80
N ILE A 24 -10.75 25.23 30.25
CA ILE A 24 -10.01 24.28 29.40
C ILE A 24 -10.91 23.71 28.30
N ASN A 25 -12.15 23.30 28.63
CA ASN A 25 -13.10 22.78 27.65
C ASN A 25 -13.50 23.83 26.61
N THR A 26 -13.64 25.09 27.04
CA THR A 26 -13.94 26.22 26.14
C THR A 26 -12.76 26.49 25.20
N ALA A 27 -11.53 26.52 25.71
CA ALA A 27 -10.32 26.67 24.90
C ALA A 27 -10.16 25.52 23.88
N PHE A 28 -10.49 24.28 24.26
CA PHE A 28 -10.46 23.13 23.36
C PHE A 28 -11.52 23.24 22.25
N ALA A 29 -12.70 23.75 22.58
CA ALA A 29 -13.77 23.98 21.62
C ALA A 29 -13.45 25.12 20.64
N GLU A 30 -12.77 26.18 21.08
CA GLU A 30 -12.31 27.28 20.23
C GLU A 30 -11.18 26.84 19.30
N ALA A 31 -10.18 26.12 19.81
CA ALA A 31 -9.11 25.55 18.97
C ALA A 31 -9.66 24.62 17.88
N ALA A 32 -10.69 23.81 18.19
CA ALA A 32 -11.37 22.98 17.21
C ALA A 32 -12.15 23.77 16.15
N ARG A 33 -12.65 24.98 16.48
CA ARG A 33 -13.30 25.88 15.51
C ARG A 33 -12.29 26.58 14.62
N GLU A 34 -11.14 26.99 15.15
CA GLU A 34 -10.07 27.60 14.36
C GLU A 34 -9.48 26.61 13.35
N ASP A 35 -9.30 25.34 13.74
CA ASP A 35 -8.80 24.29 12.84
C ASP A 35 -9.85 23.92 11.76
N ALA A 36 -11.14 24.03 12.08
CA ALA A 36 -12.22 23.87 11.11
C ALA A 36 -12.31 25.06 10.11
N GLY A 37 -12.01 26.28 10.55
CA GLY A 37 -12.01 27.48 9.70
C GLY A 37 -10.79 27.61 8.78
N ARG A 38 -9.66 26.98 9.14
CA ARG A 38 -8.41 27.06 8.36
C ARG A 38 -8.40 26.21 7.09
N PHE A 39 -9.44 25.42 6.83
CA PHE A 39 -9.55 24.58 5.64
C PHE A 39 -10.36 25.20 4.49
N GLU A 40 -11.00 26.36 4.71
CA GLU A 40 -11.79 27.07 3.69
C GLU A 40 -11.05 28.31 3.15
N SER A 41 -9.90 28.12 2.48
CA SER A 41 -9.37 29.13 1.55
C SER A 41 -8.26 28.56 0.64
N ILE A 42 -8.60 27.48 -0.07
CA ILE A 42 -7.87 27.12 -1.30
C ILE A 42 -8.90 27.16 -2.43
N ASP A 43 -9.30 28.37 -2.82
CA ASP A 43 -9.94 28.59 -4.11
C ASP A 43 -8.89 28.41 -5.20
N GLY A 44 -9.00 27.27 -5.89
CA GLY A 44 -8.11 26.84 -6.96
C GLY A 44 -8.83 25.88 -7.89
N ASP A 45 -9.96 26.35 -8.43
CA ASP A 45 -10.56 25.99 -9.73
C ASP A 45 -9.90 24.82 -10.50
N THR A 46 -10.19 23.56 -10.10
CA THR A 46 -9.81 22.32 -10.83
C THR A 46 -10.75 21.11 -10.58
N SER A 47 -11.93 21.30 -9.99
CA SER A 47 -12.63 20.23 -9.26
C SER A 47 -13.48 19.23 -10.07
N THR A 48 -13.91 19.53 -11.30
CA THR A 48 -14.80 18.60 -12.04
C THR A 48 -14.07 17.35 -12.58
N GLY A 49 -12.77 17.43 -12.86
CA GLY A 49 -12.00 16.29 -13.38
C GLY A 49 -11.67 15.21 -12.33
N ASN A 50 -11.62 15.59 -11.05
CA ASN A 50 -11.15 14.69 -9.99
C ASN A 50 -12.30 13.85 -9.41
N THR A 51 -13.48 14.43 -9.23
CA THR A 51 -14.69 13.73 -8.79
C THR A 51 -15.11 12.64 -9.77
N ASP A 52 -15.05 12.92 -11.07
CA ASP A 52 -15.34 11.95 -12.13
C ASP A 52 -14.35 10.78 -12.11
N THR A 53 -13.06 11.05 -11.90
CA THR A 53 -12.04 10.00 -11.80
C THR A 53 -12.29 9.08 -10.60
N HIS A 54 -12.69 9.64 -9.45
CA HIS A 54 -13.03 8.86 -8.27
C HIS A 54 -14.30 8.03 -8.46
N ALA A 55 -15.33 8.59 -9.10
CA ALA A 55 -16.56 7.88 -9.41
C ALA A 55 -16.31 6.70 -10.38
N ILE A 56 -15.51 6.92 -11.44
CA ILE A 56 -15.11 5.88 -12.40
C ILE A 56 -14.33 4.77 -11.70
N ARG A 57 -13.36 5.11 -10.84
CA ARG A 57 -12.61 4.10 -10.08
C ARG A 57 -13.50 3.31 -9.14
N ALA A 58 -14.40 3.98 -8.41
CA ALA A 58 -15.33 3.31 -7.51
C ALA A 58 -16.27 2.36 -8.27
N ALA A 59 -16.83 2.79 -9.40
CA ALA A 59 -17.65 1.95 -10.27
C ALA A 59 -16.84 0.75 -10.82
N GLY A 60 -15.60 1.00 -11.25
CA GLY A 60 -14.66 -0.05 -11.68
C GLY A 60 -14.39 -1.08 -10.60
N ARG A 61 -14.17 -0.65 -9.35
CA ARG A 61 -13.98 -1.56 -8.20
C ARG A 61 -15.22 -2.38 -7.88
N LEU A 62 -16.41 -1.79 -7.95
CA LEU A 62 -17.66 -2.55 -7.78
C LEU A 62 -17.83 -3.60 -8.88
N SER A 63 -17.43 -3.29 -10.12
CA SER A 63 -17.44 -4.24 -11.24
C SER A 63 -16.46 -5.40 -11.01
N ASP A 64 -15.23 -5.10 -10.59
CA ASP A 64 -14.22 -6.11 -10.29
C ASP A 64 -14.62 -6.97 -9.08
N ALA A 65 -15.22 -6.40 -8.04
CA ALA A 65 -15.76 -7.16 -6.92
C ALA A 65 -16.87 -8.13 -7.34
N ARG A 66 -17.73 -7.76 -8.30
CA ARG A 66 -18.74 -8.70 -8.84
C ARG A 66 -18.11 -9.92 -9.49
N LYS A 67 -16.99 -9.75 -10.22
CA LYS A 67 -16.23 -10.88 -10.79
C LYS A 67 -15.71 -11.79 -9.69
N VAL A 68 -15.14 -11.21 -8.63
CA VAL A 68 -14.63 -11.96 -7.47
C VAL A 68 -15.75 -12.70 -6.75
N PHE A 69 -16.92 -12.07 -6.56
CA PHE A 69 -18.06 -12.72 -5.93
C PHE A 69 -18.62 -13.86 -6.79
N ALA A 70 -18.65 -13.68 -8.11
CA ALA A 70 -19.06 -14.73 -9.04
C ALA A 70 -18.07 -15.93 -9.02
N ASP A 71 -16.77 -15.66 -9.05
CA ASP A 71 -15.72 -16.69 -8.95
C ASP A 71 -15.80 -17.49 -7.65
N ARG A 72 -16.14 -16.83 -6.54
CA ARG A 72 -16.37 -17.46 -5.23
C ARG A 72 -17.74 -18.13 -5.09
N GLY A 73 -18.60 -18.05 -6.11
CA GLY A 73 -19.97 -18.57 -6.06
C GLY A 73 -20.90 -17.84 -5.09
N TRP A 74 -20.55 -16.63 -4.67
CA TRP A 74 -21.34 -15.86 -3.70
C TRP A 74 -22.58 -15.24 -4.37
N LYS A 75 -23.76 -15.72 -3.97
CA LYS A 75 -25.05 -15.08 -4.31
C LYS A 75 -25.43 -13.96 -3.33
N ALA A 76 -24.89 -14.02 -2.12
CA ALA A 76 -24.98 -13.02 -1.07
C ALA A 76 -23.66 -13.02 -0.28
N LEU A 77 -23.36 -11.93 0.41
CA LEU A 77 -22.19 -11.84 1.27
C LEU A 77 -22.38 -12.69 2.54
N PRO A 78 -21.29 -13.28 3.08
CA PRO A 78 -21.35 -14.01 4.35
C PRO A 78 -21.86 -13.12 5.50
N CYS A 79 -22.62 -13.67 6.44
CA CYS A 79 -23.15 -12.90 7.59
C CYS A 79 -22.11 -12.65 8.71
N ASN A 80 -20.85 -13.03 8.50
CA ASN A 80 -19.76 -12.87 9.46
C ASN A 80 -19.14 -11.46 9.43
N THR A 81 -18.20 -11.20 10.34
CA THR A 81 -17.45 -9.92 10.44
C THR A 81 -16.83 -9.52 9.11
N ARG A 82 -16.29 -10.49 8.36
CA ARG A 82 -15.71 -10.27 7.04
C ARG A 82 -16.76 -9.78 6.05
N GLY A 83 -17.89 -10.45 5.92
CA GLY A 83 -18.94 -10.03 4.99
C GLY A 83 -19.53 -8.66 5.35
N ARG A 84 -19.63 -8.32 6.64
CA ARG A 84 -19.97 -6.95 7.07
C ARG A 84 -18.93 -5.92 6.64
N ARG A 85 -17.63 -6.24 6.73
CA ARG A 85 -16.55 -5.36 6.26
C ARG A 85 -16.62 -5.17 4.74
N ILE A 86 -16.85 -6.24 3.98
CA ILE A 86 -17.02 -6.18 2.51
C ILE A 86 -18.28 -5.39 2.14
N LEU A 87 -19.37 -5.53 2.90
CA LEU A 87 -20.59 -4.78 2.69
C LEU A 87 -20.37 -3.27 2.89
N ARG A 88 -19.66 -2.89 3.95
CA ARG A 88 -19.25 -1.49 4.21
C ARG A 88 -18.35 -0.96 3.10
N TRP A 89 -17.31 -1.70 2.73
CA TRP A 89 -16.42 -1.37 1.60
C TRP A 89 -17.21 -1.10 0.32
N GLY A 90 -18.16 -1.98 -0.01
CA GLY A 90 -18.97 -1.82 -1.21
C GLY A 90 -19.99 -0.68 -1.10
N ALA A 91 -20.49 -0.36 0.09
CA ALA A 91 -21.33 0.81 0.32
C ALA A 91 -20.56 2.12 0.11
N ASP A 92 -19.34 2.23 0.64
CA ASP A 92 -18.49 3.41 0.43
C ASP A 92 -18.22 3.64 -1.06
N HIS A 93 -17.96 2.56 -1.82
CA HIS A 93 -17.81 2.66 -3.28
C HIS A 93 -19.12 2.93 -4.03
N ALA A 94 -20.24 2.39 -3.57
CA ALA A 94 -21.55 2.65 -4.18
C ALA A 94 -22.01 4.10 -3.99
N TRP A 95 -21.61 4.71 -2.88
CA TRP A 95 -21.77 6.14 -2.60
C TRP A 95 -20.98 6.97 -3.62
N LEU A 96 -19.67 6.67 -3.78
CA LEU A 96 -18.78 7.40 -4.70
C LEU A 96 -19.13 7.20 -6.19
N ALA A 97 -19.59 6.01 -6.58
CA ALA A 97 -19.88 5.68 -7.96
C ALA A 97 -21.13 6.41 -8.52
N ASN A 98 -22.01 6.92 -7.65
CA ASN A 98 -23.27 7.56 -8.04
C ASN A 98 -23.38 8.95 -7.40
N PRO A 99 -22.60 9.96 -7.85
CA PRO A 99 -22.58 11.29 -7.20
C PRO A 99 -23.95 11.98 -7.20
N ASN A 100 -24.77 11.75 -8.23
CA ASN A 100 -26.10 12.36 -8.34
C ASN A 100 -27.13 11.77 -7.36
N ASN A 101 -26.95 10.50 -6.95
CA ASN A 101 -27.86 9.85 -6.00
C ASN A 101 -27.13 8.76 -5.19
N PRO A 102 -26.25 9.16 -4.26
CA PRO A 102 -25.36 8.23 -3.57
C PRO A 102 -26.12 7.30 -2.63
N LYS A 103 -27.17 7.81 -1.96
CA LYS A 103 -28.03 7.02 -1.07
C LYS A 103 -28.72 5.88 -1.81
N ARG A 104 -29.23 6.12 -3.03
CA ARG A 104 -29.81 5.07 -3.88
C ARG A 104 -28.76 4.05 -4.30
N GLY A 105 -27.55 4.48 -4.63
CA GLY A 105 -26.41 3.61 -4.93
C GLY A 105 -26.14 2.61 -3.79
N VAL A 106 -26.00 3.12 -2.56
CA VAL A 106 -25.79 2.29 -1.37
C VAL A 106 -26.94 1.32 -1.14
N ARG A 107 -28.20 1.78 -1.25
CA ARG A 107 -29.38 0.91 -1.11
C ARG A 107 -29.39 -0.23 -2.11
N ASN A 108 -29.12 0.06 -3.38
CA ASN A 108 -29.09 -0.94 -4.44
C ASN A 108 -27.98 -1.98 -4.20
N TRP A 109 -26.79 -1.52 -3.80
CA TRP A 109 -25.69 -2.40 -3.45
C TRP A 109 -26.05 -3.32 -2.28
N CYS A 110 -26.52 -2.75 -1.17
CA CYS A 110 -26.80 -3.52 0.04
C CYS A 110 -27.93 -4.53 -0.20
N ARG A 111 -29.01 -4.14 -0.88
CA ARG A 111 -30.12 -5.07 -1.21
C ARG A 111 -29.68 -6.23 -2.09
N LYS A 112 -28.69 -6.03 -2.97
CA LYS A 112 -28.20 -7.09 -3.85
C LYS A 112 -27.39 -8.13 -3.08
N TRP A 113 -26.61 -7.71 -2.09
CA TRP A 113 -25.59 -8.53 -1.47
C TRP A 113 -25.88 -8.94 -0.04
N ALA A 114 -26.82 -8.28 0.65
CA ALA A 114 -27.18 -8.56 2.02
C ALA A 114 -28.70 -8.45 2.23
N ARG A 115 -29.25 -9.33 3.07
CA ARG A 115 -30.64 -9.25 3.53
C ARG A 115 -30.69 -8.45 4.83
N LEU A 116 -30.48 -7.14 4.72
CA LEU A 116 -30.57 -6.22 5.86
C LEU A 116 -32.02 -5.83 6.16
N LYS A 117 -32.33 -5.61 7.44
CA LYS A 117 -33.59 -4.96 7.83
C LYS A 117 -33.58 -3.47 7.39
N PRO A 118 -34.74 -2.85 7.16
CA PRO A 118 -34.80 -1.44 6.76
C PRO A 118 -34.02 -0.49 7.69
N ALA A 119 -34.15 -0.67 9.02
CA ALA A 119 -33.43 0.14 10.01
C ALA A 119 -31.90 -0.02 9.92
N GLU A 120 -31.41 -1.24 9.70
CA GLU A 120 -29.97 -1.50 9.53
C GLU A 120 -29.42 -0.88 8.25
N LEU A 121 -30.22 -0.89 7.18
CA LEU A 121 -29.87 -0.28 5.91
C LEU A 121 -29.77 1.25 6.03
N ASP A 122 -30.73 1.88 6.69
CA ASP A 122 -30.70 3.33 6.90
C ASP A 122 -29.54 3.74 7.81
N GLN A 123 -29.25 2.98 8.88
CA GLN A 123 -28.05 3.21 9.70
C GLN A 123 -26.77 3.13 8.87
N LEU A 124 -26.65 2.13 7.99
CA LEU A 124 -25.47 1.96 7.15
C LEU A 124 -25.30 3.12 6.15
N ILE A 125 -26.40 3.69 5.64
CA ILE A 125 -26.37 4.89 4.79
C ILE A 125 -25.86 6.10 5.58
N VAL A 126 -26.38 6.30 6.80
CA VAL A 126 -25.93 7.38 7.69
C VAL A 126 -24.44 7.23 8.00
N ASP A 127 -23.99 6.03 8.37
CA ASP A 127 -22.58 5.76 8.65
C ASP A 127 -21.69 6.03 7.43
N THR A 128 -22.16 5.68 6.23
CA THR A 128 -21.44 5.93 4.97
C THR A 128 -21.35 7.42 4.66
N GLU A 129 -22.43 8.17 4.91
CA GLU A 129 -22.46 9.63 4.75
C GLU A 129 -21.45 10.31 5.69
N VAL A 130 -21.42 9.90 6.97
CA VAL A 130 -20.48 10.43 7.98
C VAL A 130 -19.04 10.13 7.58
N ARG A 131 -18.73 8.89 7.16
CA ARG A 131 -17.39 8.52 6.67
C ARG A 131 -16.99 9.32 5.44
N PHE A 132 -17.92 9.55 4.51
CA PHE A 132 -17.65 10.31 3.30
C PHE A 132 -17.27 11.76 3.63
N LYS A 133 -18.04 12.42 4.51
CA LYS A 133 -17.74 13.79 4.98
C LYS A 133 -16.37 13.89 5.67
N ARG A 134 -15.95 12.84 6.38
CA ARG A 134 -14.62 12.75 7.02
C ARG A 134 -13.48 12.32 6.07
N GLY A 135 -13.77 12.10 4.78
CA GLY A 135 -12.79 11.61 3.82
C GLY A 135 -12.38 10.13 4.00
N ALA A 136 -13.01 9.40 4.92
CA ALA A 136 -12.70 8.00 5.24
C ALA A 136 -13.20 6.98 4.20
N CYS A 137 -14.01 7.41 3.21
CA CYS A 137 -14.45 6.56 2.10
C CYS A 137 -13.40 6.37 0.99
N ARG A 138 -12.18 6.89 1.17
CA ARG A 138 -11.09 6.83 0.18
C ARG A 138 -10.24 5.57 0.40
N TRP A 139 -10.72 4.46 -0.14
CA TRP A 139 -10.00 3.20 -0.09
C TRP A 139 -8.81 3.18 -1.06
N SER A 140 -7.65 2.72 -0.61
CA SER A 140 -6.54 2.39 -1.51
C SER A 140 -6.80 1.09 -2.29
N ASP A 141 -6.04 0.88 -3.36
CA ASP A 141 -6.13 -0.37 -4.15
C ASP A 141 -5.73 -1.58 -3.30
N ASP A 142 -4.74 -1.40 -2.42
CA ASP A 142 -4.24 -2.45 -1.53
C ASP A 142 -5.22 -2.71 -0.37
N GLU A 143 -5.82 -1.69 0.25
CA GLU A 143 -6.87 -1.88 1.28
C GLU A 143 -8.10 -2.59 0.72
N SER A 144 -8.46 -2.28 -0.53
CA SER A 144 -9.54 -2.97 -1.25
C SER A 144 -9.18 -4.44 -1.46
N ALA A 145 -7.93 -4.72 -1.85
CA ALA A 145 -7.43 -6.08 -2.05
C ALA A 145 -7.36 -6.88 -0.74
N VAL A 146 -6.94 -6.25 0.37
CA VAL A 146 -6.91 -6.86 1.70
C VAL A 146 -8.34 -7.16 2.17
N THR A 147 -9.27 -6.22 2.03
CA THR A 147 -10.67 -6.40 2.46
C THR A 147 -11.37 -7.52 1.69
N LEU A 148 -11.04 -7.67 0.42
CA LEU A 148 -11.59 -8.72 -0.43
C LEU A 148 -10.74 -10.00 -0.40
N GLU A 149 -9.56 -10.00 0.22
CA GLU A 149 -8.55 -11.08 0.19
C GLU A 149 -8.25 -11.54 -1.24
N ILE A 150 -7.82 -10.60 -2.09
CA ILE A 150 -7.49 -10.87 -3.49
C ILE A 150 -5.99 -11.08 -3.60
N THR A 151 -5.56 -12.24 -4.08
CA THR A 151 -4.13 -12.50 -4.34
C THR A 151 -3.70 -11.97 -5.71
N VAL A 152 -2.39 -11.90 -5.97
CA VAL A 152 -1.81 -11.59 -7.29
C VAL A 152 -2.30 -12.59 -8.33
N THR A 153 -2.43 -13.86 -7.94
CA THR A 153 -2.97 -14.93 -8.79
C THR A 153 -4.42 -14.66 -9.17
N ASP A 154 -5.26 -14.31 -8.19
CA ASP A 154 -6.68 -13.98 -8.44
C ASP A 154 -6.82 -12.74 -9.32
N ARG A 155 -6.04 -11.70 -9.02
CA ARG A 155 -6.03 -10.45 -9.80
C ARG A 155 -5.71 -10.71 -11.27
N THR A 156 -4.71 -11.55 -11.52
CA THR A 156 -4.28 -11.90 -12.88
C THR A 156 -5.30 -12.79 -13.57
N ARG A 157 -5.77 -13.84 -12.89
CA ARG A 157 -6.75 -14.81 -13.41
C ARG A 157 -8.10 -14.16 -13.76
N LEU A 158 -8.58 -13.24 -12.92
CA LEU A 158 -9.87 -12.57 -13.10
C LEU A 158 -9.77 -11.25 -13.88
N GLY A 159 -8.57 -10.82 -14.28
CA GLY A 159 -8.33 -9.57 -14.99
C GLY A 159 -8.82 -8.34 -14.22
N LEU A 160 -8.53 -8.27 -12.91
CA LEU A 160 -8.96 -7.16 -12.06
C LEU A 160 -8.05 -5.94 -12.30
N ARG A 161 -8.67 -4.83 -12.69
CA ARG A 161 -7.96 -3.60 -13.08
C ARG A 161 -7.92 -2.59 -11.95
N PHE A 162 -8.99 -2.49 -11.17
CA PHE A 162 -9.20 -1.43 -10.19
C PHE A 162 -8.95 -1.86 -8.74
N ILE A 163 -8.73 -3.15 -8.51
CA ILE A 163 -8.38 -3.71 -7.21
C ILE A 163 -6.95 -4.27 -7.28
N GLY A 164 -6.16 -4.01 -6.23
CA GLY A 164 -4.79 -4.50 -6.10
C GLY A 164 -4.72 -5.98 -5.72
N ALA A 165 -3.62 -6.38 -5.10
CA ALA A 165 -3.44 -7.72 -4.53
C ALA A 165 -2.88 -7.62 -3.12
N CYS A 166 -3.38 -8.45 -2.19
CA CYS A 166 -3.02 -8.41 -0.77
C CYS A 166 -1.66 -9.04 -0.47
N ASN A 167 -1.18 -9.95 -1.34
CA ASN A 167 0.13 -10.59 -1.27
C ASN A 167 1.11 -10.01 -2.30
N ASP A 168 0.84 -8.82 -2.82
CA ASP A 168 1.79 -8.12 -3.68
C ASP A 168 3.06 -7.74 -2.90
N LEU A 169 4.19 -7.66 -3.59
CA LEU A 169 5.46 -7.25 -2.99
C LEU A 169 5.32 -5.85 -2.38
N SER A 170 6.05 -5.58 -1.30
CA SER A 170 5.97 -4.30 -0.57
C SER A 170 6.05 -3.10 -1.53
N TYR A 171 5.39 -2.00 -1.16
CA TYR A 171 5.33 -0.79 -2.00
C TYR A 171 6.72 -0.36 -2.51
N GLU A 172 7.74 -0.47 -1.68
CA GLU A 172 9.13 -0.15 -2.02
C GLU A 172 9.70 -1.02 -3.14
N ILE A 173 9.40 -2.32 -3.11
CA ILE A 173 9.82 -3.26 -4.16
C ILE A 173 9.11 -2.92 -5.48
N ARG A 174 7.81 -2.61 -5.44
CA ARG A 174 7.06 -2.17 -6.63
C ARG A 174 7.62 -0.89 -7.23
N LEU A 175 7.99 0.06 -6.37
CA LEU A 175 8.61 1.32 -6.77
C LEU A 175 9.99 1.09 -7.39
N GLY A 176 10.79 0.18 -6.82
CA GLY A 176 12.08 -0.26 -7.35
C GLY A 176 11.96 -0.83 -8.76
N ILE A 177 11.09 -1.83 -8.95
CA ILE A 177 10.83 -2.46 -10.25
C ILE A 177 10.35 -1.43 -11.28
N ARG A 178 9.46 -0.49 -10.89
CA ARG A 178 8.96 0.57 -11.78
C ARG A 178 10.08 1.52 -12.19
N ARG A 179 10.93 1.94 -11.26
CA ARG A 179 12.09 2.81 -11.55
C ARG A 179 13.06 2.12 -12.50
N GLU A 180 13.34 0.84 -12.29
CA GLU A 180 14.22 0.05 -13.17
C GLU A 180 13.64 -0.11 -14.57
N LYS A 181 12.35 -0.51 -14.70
CA LYS A 181 11.67 -0.59 -16.00
C LYS A 181 11.66 0.75 -16.74
N ASN A 182 11.36 1.84 -16.03
CA ASN A 182 11.40 3.18 -16.62
C ASN A 182 12.81 3.57 -17.06
N ALA A 183 13.83 3.25 -16.27
CA ALA A 183 15.22 3.48 -16.64
C ALA A 183 15.62 2.66 -17.88
N ALA A 184 15.21 1.40 -17.98
CA ALA A 184 15.44 0.55 -19.15
C ALA A 184 14.74 1.10 -20.41
N CYS A 185 13.47 1.51 -20.30
CA CYS A 185 12.75 2.17 -21.40
C CYS A 185 13.42 3.47 -21.84
N GLN A 186 13.92 4.28 -20.90
CA GLN A 186 14.66 5.51 -21.22
C GLN A 186 16.00 5.21 -21.90
N ARG A 187 16.74 4.19 -21.44
CA ARG A 187 17.97 3.73 -22.11
C ARG A 187 17.67 3.28 -23.54
N ARG A 188 16.62 2.49 -23.75
CA ARG A 188 16.20 2.01 -25.09
C ARG A 188 15.83 3.19 -26.01
N ARG A 189 14.97 4.10 -25.53
CA ARG A 189 14.59 5.31 -26.27
C ARG A 189 15.78 6.20 -26.60
N ARG A 190 16.75 6.33 -25.69
CA ARG A 190 17.99 7.08 -25.95
C ARG A 190 18.86 6.39 -26.99
N ALA A 191 18.95 5.06 -26.97
CA ALA A 191 19.68 4.31 -28.00
C ALA A 191 19.03 4.46 -29.37
N GLU A 192 17.70 4.27 -29.46
CA GLU A 192 16.92 4.43 -30.70
C GLU A 192 16.99 5.85 -31.28
N LYS A 193 16.87 6.87 -30.42
CA LYS A 193 16.90 8.30 -30.84
C LYS A 193 18.31 8.90 -30.88
N SER A 194 19.32 8.15 -30.47
CA SER A 194 20.71 8.55 -30.61
C SER A 194 21.09 8.36 -32.06
N THR A 195 21.13 9.45 -32.82
CA THR A 195 21.64 9.47 -34.21
C THR A 195 23.15 9.20 -34.30
N GLY A 196 23.80 8.78 -33.20
CA GLY A 196 25.25 8.62 -33.05
C GLY A 196 26.03 9.94 -33.15
N ARG A 197 25.38 11.03 -33.57
CA ARG A 197 25.97 12.35 -33.71
C ARG A 197 25.90 13.10 -32.38
N PRO A 198 27.04 13.59 -31.85
CA PRO A 198 27.01 14.53 -30.74
C PRO A 198 26.17 15.75 -31.14
N ARG A 199 25.19 16.10 -30.29
CA ARG A 199 24.31 17.26 -30.51
C ARG A 199 25.15 18.53 -30.70
N GLY A 200 24.76 19.36 -31.66
CA GLY A 200 25.27 20.74 -31.80
C GLY A 200 26.62 20.92 -32.52
N ARG A 201 27.19 19.91 -33.18
CA ARG A 201 28.37 20.15 -34.03
C ARG A 201 27.93 20.39 -35.48
N PRO A 202 28.10 21.61 -36.03
CA PRO A 202 27.89 21.84 -37.45
C PRO A 202 28.76 20.88 -38.27
N ALA A 203 28.24 20.42 -39.40
CA ALA A 203 28.98 19.58 -40.32
C ALA A 203 30.16 20.39 -40.87
N LEU A 204 31.34 20.18 -40.29
CA LEU A 204 32.57 20.67 -40.91
C LEU A 204 32.75 19.88 -42.22
N ASN A 205 32.84 20.60 -43.34
CA ASN A 205 33.12 20.06 -44.69
C ASN A 205 34.56 19.54 -44.81
N LEU A 206 34.96 18.67 -43.88
CA LEU A 206 36.27 18.05 -43.84
C LEU A 206 36.32 16.90 -44.85
N SER A 207 37.49 16.74 -45.46
CA SER A 207 37.75 15.61 -46.35
C SER A 207 37.65 14.28 -45.57
N PRO A 208 37.39 13.14 -46.23
CA PRO A 208 37.37 11.83 -45.59
C PRO A 208 38.65 11.52 -44.80
N GLU A 209 39.80 11.98 -45.30
CA GLU A 209 41.12 11.78 -44.67
C GLU A 209 41.27 12.59 -43.38
N GLU A 210 40.85 13.86 -43.39
CA GLU A 210 40.86 14.72 -42.20
C GLU A 210 39.91 14.22 -41.11
N LYS A 211 38.76 13.66 -41.51
CA LYS A 211 37.83 13.00 -40.58
C LYS A 211 38.49 11.80 -39.90
N LYS A 212 39.22 10.98 -40.67
CA LYS A 212 39.94 9.81 -40.15
C LYS A 212 41.08 10.23 -39.22
N ALA A 213 41.86 11.24 -39.60
CA ALA A 213 42.95 11.79 -38.78
C ALA A 213 42.45 12.34 -37.44
N ARG A 214 41.36 13.13 -37.44
CA ARG A 214 40.74 13.63 -36.19
C ARG A 214 40.17 12.51 -35.32
N SER A 215 39.59 11.47 -35.92
CA SER A 215 39.10 10.31 -35.18
C SER A 215 40.25 9.58 -34.47
N ASN A 216 41.35 9.35 -35.20
CA ASN A 216 42.56 8.70 -34.67
C ASN A 216 43.21 9.53 -33.56
N ALA A 217 43.29 10.87 -33.72
CA ALA A 217 43.82 11.76 -32.69
C ALA A 217 43.01 11.68 -31.39
N LYS A 218 41.66 11.70 -31.48
CA LYS A 218 40.78 11.53 -30.30
C LYS A 218 40.86 10.13 -29.70
N ALA A 219 41.06 9.10 -30.50
CA ALA A 219 41.27 7.73 -30.01
C ALA A 219 42.60 7.62 -29.26
N ALA A 220 43.66 8.23 -29.78
CA ALA A 220 44.97 8.30 -29.13
C ALA A 220 44.92 9.07 -27.81
N GLU A 221 44.21 10.21 -27.76
CA GLU A 221 44.01 10.99 -26.54
C GLU A 221 43.24 10.19 -25.48
N ARG A 222 42.16 9.50 -25.86
CA ARG A 222 41.41 8.60 -24.96
C ARG A 222 42.30 7.49 -24.41
N MET A 223 43.12 6.87 -25.27
CA MET A 223 44.08 5.84 -24.85
C MET A 223 45.14 6.40 -23.89
N ARG A 224 45.61 7.64 -24.12
CA ARG A 224 46.55 8.33 -23.22
C ARG A 224 45.92 8.59 -21.85
N ASN A 225 44.69 9.08 -21.80
CA ASN A 225 43.97 9.34 -20.55
C ASN A 225 43.69 8.04 -19.78
N MET A 226 43.30 6.96 -20.45
CA MET A 226 43.12 5.65 -19.83
C MET A 226 44.43 5.09 -19.26
N ARG A 227 45.57 5.32 -19.93
CA ARG A 227 46.90 4.96 -19.39
C ARG A 227 47.29 5.82 -18.19
N ALA A 228 46.98 7.12 -18.20
CA ALA A 228 47.25 8.01 -17.08
C ALA A 228 46.45 7.61 -15.82
N LEU A 229 45.16 7.26 -15.98
CA LEU A 229 44.32 6.74 -14.90
C LEU A 229 44.84 5.42 -14.32
N ARG A 230 45.45 4.56 -15.14
CA ARG A 230 46.10 3.32 -14.67
C ARG A 230 47.37 3.56 -13.87
N LYS A 231 48.14 4.61 -14.20
CA LYS A 231 49.40 4.92 -13.49
C LYS A 231 49.18 5.66 -12.17
N ASN A 232 48.04 6.32 -11.99
CA ASN A 232 47.63 6.98 -10.75
C ASN A 232 46.57 6.18 -9.97
N ALA A 233 46.47 4.87 -10.23
CA ALA A 233 45.63 3.99 -9.43
C ALA A 233 46.16 4.01 -7.99
N SER A 234 45.39 4.63 -7.08
CA SER A 234 45.69 4.62 -5.65
C SER A 234 45.88 3.16 -5.18
N PRO A 235 46.81 2.88 -4.23
CA PRO A 235 47.08 1.53 -3.73
C PRO A 235 45.86 0.76 -3.17
N ALA A 236 44.72 1.43 -3.01
CA ALA A 236 43.49 0.85 -2.50
C ALA A 236 42.78 -0.13 -3.44
N ILE A 237 43.16 -0.26 -4.72
CA ILE A 237 42.48 -1.17 -5.67
C ILE A 237 42.80 -2.65 -5.37
N ASP A 238 43.91 -2.96 -4.70
CA ASP A 238 44.21 -4.33 -4.26
C ASP A 238 43.25 -4.85 -3.18
N SER A 239 42.45 -3.96 -2.56
CA SER A 239 41.39 -4.34 -1.60
C SER A 239 40.05 -4.67 -2.26
N ILE A 240 39.87 -4.35 -3.55
CA ILE A 240 38.65 -4.68 -4.29
C ILE A 240 38.79 -6.12 -4.76
N LYS A 241 38.41 -7.05 -3.87
CA LYS A 241 38.27 -8.48 -4.16
C LYS A 241 37.60 -8.64 -5.53
N SER A 242 38.25 -9.37 -6.43
CA SER A 242 37.76 -9.57 -7.80
C SER A 242 36.30 -10.07 -7.79
N SER A 243 35.55 -9.78 -8.85
CA SER A 243 34.17 -10.26 -9.00
C SER A 243 34.05 -11.80 -8.84
N ASP A 244 35.12 -12.54 -9.13
CA ASP A 244 35.21 -13.97 -8.89
C ASP A 244 35.32 -14.34 -7.40
N ALA A 245 35.98 -13.51 -6.59
CA ALA A 245 36.00 -13.66 -5.14
C ALA A 245 34.64 -13.34 -4.49
N ILE A 246 33.88 -12.38 -5.05
CA ILE A 246 32.51 -12.08 -4.61
C ILE A 246 31.56 -13.23 -4.98
N LYS A 247 31.67 -13.80 -6.19
CA LYS A 247 30.87 -14.97 -6.61
C LYS A 247 31.17 -16.22 -5.77
N ARG A 248 32.43 -16.47 -5.42
CA ARG A 248 32.79 -17.59 -4.52
C ARG A 248 32.22 -17.44 -3.10
N ASN A 249 31.99 -16.22 -2.62
CA ASN A 249 31.33 -15.99 -1.33
C ASN A 249 29.80 -16.13 -1.40
N ILE A 250 29.18 -15.93 -2.56
CA ILE A 250 27.74 -16.17 -2.77
C ILE A 250 27.47 -17.68 -2.98
N SER A 251 28.44 -18.43 -3.51
CA SER A 251 28.34 -19.89 -3.69
C SER A 251 28.74 -20.71 -2.47
N ARG A 252 29.10 -20.08 -1.34
CA ARG A 252 29.07 -20.81 -0.07
C ARG A 252 27.60 -20.91 0.33
N PRO A 253 27.01 -22.11 0.49
CA PRO A 253 25.71 -22.20 1.11
C PRO A 253 25.84 -21.46 2.44
N ILE A 254 25.00 -20.45 2.63
CA ILE A 254 24.70 -19.98 3.97
C ILE A 254 24.33 -21.27 4.70
N LEU A 255 25.19 -21.71 5.62
CA LEU A 255 24.79 -22.60 6.68
C LEU A 255 23.68 -21.82 7.37
N VAL A 256 22.46 -22.03 6.89
CA VAL A 256 21.26 -21.87 7.67
C VAL A 256 21.61 -22.70 8.89
N GLN A 257 22.01 -22.04 9.97
CA GLN A 257 21.96 -22.66 11.28
C GLN A 257 20.54 -23.18 11.34
N SER A 258 20.46 -24.51 11.22
CA SER A 258 19.20 -25.19 11.14
C SER A 258 18.46 -24.72 12.37
N ILE A 259 17.26 -24.19 12.19
CA ILE A 259 16.27 -24.14 13.26
C ILE A 259 15.80 -25.59 13.47
N ALA A 260 16.76 -26.49 13.72
CA ALA A 260 16.55 -27.72 14.44
C ALA A 260 16.69 -27.34 15.90
N SER A 261 15.76 -27.84 16.71
CA SER A 261 15.54 -27.52 18.12
C SER A 261 14.97 -26.12 18.40
N ILE A 262 13.75 -25.84 17.93
CA ILE A 262 12.76 -25.38 18.93
C ILE A 262 12.44 -26.63 19.73
N SER A 263 13.00 -26.72 20.94
CA SER A 263 12.68 -27.79 21.88
C SER A 263 11.19 -27.73 22.19
N VAL A 264 10.58 -28.91 22.27
CA VAL A 264 9.14 -29.17 22.49
C VAL A 264 8.62 -28.64 23.84
N THR A 265 9.43 -27.89 24.59
CA THR A 265 9.09 -27.34 25.91
C THR A 265 8.35 -25.99 25.85
N ASP A 266 8.25 -25.33 24.70
CA ASP A 266 7.68 -23.97 24.61
C ASP A 266 6.22 -23.92 24.09
N LEU A 267 5.50 -25.04 24.09
CA LEU A 267 4.08 -25.10 23.70
C LEU A 267 3.12 -25.30 24.88
N ASP A 268 3.63 -25.40 26.11
CA ASP A 268 2.82 -25.44 27.31
C ASP A 268 2.19 -24.06 27.57
N GLY A 269 1.00 -23.85 27.02
CA GLY A 269 0.22 -22.63 27.21
C GLY A 269 -0.70 -22.25 26.05
N ILE A 270 -0.61 -22.92 24.89
CA ILE A 270 -1.50 -22.66 23.76
C ILE A 270 -2.68 -23.62 23.81
N ASP A 271 -3.88 -23.08 24.06
CA ASP A 271 -5.12 -23.84 24.00
C ASP A 271 -5.59 -24.01 22.54
N PHE A 272 -5.28 -25.17 21.96
CA PHE A 272 -5.64 -25.52 20.58
C PHE A 272 -7.12 -25.92 20.41
N SER A 273 -7.89 -26.03 21.50
CA SER A 273 -9.32 -26.33 21.45
C SER A 273 -10.12 -25.21 20.76
N VAL A 274 -9.66 -23.96 20.85
CA VAL A 274 -10.25 -22.79 20.17
C VAL A 274 -10.24 -22.93 18.64
N PHE A 275 -9.32 -23.74 18.11
CA PHE A 275 -9.18 -24.02 16.68
C PHE A 275 -9.80 -25.36 16.25
N GLY A 276 -10.47 -26.08 17.17
CA GLY A 276 -11.07 -27.38 16.87
C GLY A 276 -10.05 -28.52 16.67
N ILE A 277 -8.81 -28.34 17.13
CA ILE A 277 -7.74 -29.34 16.98
C ILE A 277 -7.69 -30.17 18.25
N ILE A 278 -8.11 -31.44 18.15
CA ILE A 278 -8.31 -32.33 19.31
C ILE A 278 -7.02 -33.07 19.69
N SER A 279 -6.12 -33.31 18.73
CA SER A 279 -4.77 -33.81 18.99
C SER A 279 -3.84 -33.53 17.81
N MET A 280 -2.54 -33.44 18.08
CA MET A 280 -1.51 -33.20 17.06
C MET A 280 -0.39 -34.21 17.26
N GLN A 281 -0.13 -35.06 16.26
CA GLN A 281 0.99 -36.00 16.28
C GLN A 281 2.03 -35.54 15.25
N VAL A 282 3.22 -35.15 15.74
CA VAL A 282 4.34 -34.74 14.89
C VAL A 282 5.23 -35.96 14.64
N MET A 283 5.25 -36.46 13.40
CA MET A 283 6.22 -37.47 12.97
C MET A 283 7.35 -36.79 12.17
N SER A 284 8.60 -37.10 12.50
CA SER A 284 9.74 -36.56 11.78
C SER A 284 9.88 -37.20 10.40
N GLY A 285 9.91 -36.38 9.34
CA GLY A 285 10.22 -36.82 7.98
C GLY A 285 9.06 -36.61 7.00
N THR A 286 9.27 -35.65 6.10
CA THR A 286 8.63 -35.44 4.78
C THR A 286 7.38 -36.28 4.45
N ARG A 287 6.22 -35.95 5.04
CA ARG A 287 4.87 -36.18 4.46
C ARG A 287 3.79 -35.46 5.28
N ILE A 288 2.92 -34.72 4.59
CA ILE A 288 1.77 -34.01 5.17
C ILE A 288 0.69 -35.03 5.58
N VAL A 289 0.14 -34.88 6.79
CA VAL A 289 -0.92 -35.75 7.34
C VAL A 289 -2.28 -35.44 6.68
N ARG A 290 -3.00 -36.52 6.37
CA ARG A 290 -4.37 -36.56 5.85
C ARG A 290 -5.38 -36.09 6.91
N GLU A 291 -6.37 -35.31 6.49
CA GLU A 291 -7.51 -34.91 7.32
C GLU A 291 -8.46 -36.10 7.52
N TRP A 292 -8.77 -36.45 8.78
CA TRP A 292 -9.89 -37.34 9.14
C TRP A 292 -11.02 -36.48 9.70
N ARG A 293 -12.23 -36.64 9.16
CA ARG A 293 -13.46 -36.14 9.77
C ARG A 293 -14.18 -37.32 10.41
N ALA A 294 -14.54 -37.20 11.68
CA ALA A 294 -15.59 -38.01 12.28
C ALA A 294 -16.85 -37.14 12.39
N GLY A 295 -18.01 -37.76 12.13
CA GLY A 295 -19.32 -37.12 12.01
C GLY A 295 -19.95 -36.69 13.32
#